data_AF-A0A0L8FZ24-F1
#
_entry.id   AF-A0A0L8FZ24-F1
#
_cell.length_a   1.000
_cell.length_b   1.000
_cell.length_c   1.000
_cell.angle_alpha   90.00
_cell.angle_beta   90.00
_cell.angle_gamma   90.00
#
_symmetry.space_group_name_H-M   'P 1'
#
loop_
_entity.id
_entity.type
_entity.pdbx_description
1 polymer ?
#
loop_
_entity_poly.entity_id
_entity_poly.type
_entity_poly.pdbx_seq_one_letter_code
_entity_poly.pdbx_strand_id
1 'polypeptide(L)'
;MIYTDLVGLRQFKKHVKGGYAHTPDNSFMGFVVEQHLKDPVLPSIKKKNQAVVYGKNELMWKDKTNYLAVVNKFVDIHGTVYVNGKTNKSRYIPLYVKNHGLLKGEELHTLLRESKLFIGLGFPYEGPAPLEAIANGCVFLNPKFNPPHSSKNIPFFKGKPTSRNLTSQHPYAEHHIGRPYVYSVDINDLAAVESILTEIMTLNKFEPYMPHEFTEEGMLQRLNAYLEGQNFCSFQKTAPKWPPSDAIVVYLGEAGKPCNDVCWQRNRICEPSYFEDINNLESLKKYKANCTTKKSITDIYYPAFNPKTFECILQTDERLFSCAGDKFPLMRLCPCRDYIKGQSALCKNCDR
;
A
#
# COMPACT_ATOMS: atom_id res chain seq x y z
N MET A 1 -1.15 18.54 -0.78
CA MET A 1 -0.92 17.14 -1.21
C MET A 1 0.50 17.03 -1.73
N ILE A 2 1.43 16.59 -0.88
CA ILE A 2 2.77 16.23 -1.34
C ILE A 2 2.62 14.86 -2.02
N TYR A 3 2.71 14.83 -3.35
CA TYR A 3 2.92 13.59 -4.09
C TYR A 3 4.33 13.10 -3.75
N THR A 4 4.51 12.29 -2.71
CA THR A 4 5.81 11.67 -2.41
C THR A 4 5.91 10.31 -3.08
N ASP A 5 6.16 10.37 -4.39
CA ASP A 5 7.13 9.50 -5.03
C ASP A 5 8.22 10.44 -5.56
N LEU A 6 9.13 10.88 -4.66
CA LEU A 6 10.35 11.59 -5.06
C LEU A 6 11.29 10.58 -5.72
N VAL A 7 10.95 10.11 -6.92
CA VAL A 7 11.84 9.26 -7.71
C VAL A 7 12.65 10.14 -8.64
N GLY A 8 13.75 10.64 -8.09
CA GLY A 8 14.79 11.37 -8.82
C GLY A 8 16.08 10.56 -8.90
N LEU A 9 16.40 10.09 -10.11
CA LEU A 9 17.74 9.76 -10.61
C LEU A 9 18.49 8.52 -10.06
N ARG A 10 19.24 7.92 -10.98
CA ARG A 10 19.82 6.57 -11.03
C ARG A 10 20.88 6.21 -9.96
N GLN A 11 20.94 6.93 -8.84
CA GLN A 11 21.86 6.65 -7.72
C GLN A 11 21.16 6.45 -6.37
N PHE A 12 19.83 6.56 -6.30
CA PHE A 12 19.13 6.77 -5.03
C PHE A 12 18.09 5.70 -4.64
N LYS A 13 18.19 4.44 -5.08
CA LYS A 13 17.20 3.41 -4.69
C LYS A 13 17.00 3.28 -3.16
N LYS A 14 18.06 3.42 -2.36
CA LYS A 14 17.99 3.39 -0.88
C LYS A 14 17.49 4.69 -0.21
N HIS A 15 17.21 5.76 -0.96
CA HIS A 15 16.96 7.11 -0.41
C HIS A 15 15.61 7.72 -0.81
N VAL A 16 14.76 6.96 -1.52
CA VAL A 16 13.42 7.44 -1.90
C VAL A 16 12.46 7.25 -0.73
N LYS A 17 11.65 8.28 -0.49
CA LYS A 17 10.60 8.29 0.54
C LYS A 17 9.22 8.23 -0.11
N GLY A 18 8.45 7.17 0.18
CA GLY A 18 7.12 6.90 -0.40
C GLY A 18 5.96 7.32 0.51
N GLY A 19 4.82 7.64 -0.10
CA GLY A 19 3.57 7.98 0.59
C GLY A 19 2.86 6.82 1.31
N TYR A 20 3.14 5.56 0.91
CA TYR A 20 2.70 4.33 1.59
C TYR A 20 3.82 3.30 1.65
N ALA A 21 3.71 2.32 2.54
CA ALA A 21 4.66 1.22 2.69
C ALA A 21 4.52 0.13 1.59
N HIS A 22 4.49 0.52 0.32
CA HIS A 22 4.27 -0.40 -0.82
C HIS A 22 5.55 -0.85 -1.53
N THR A 23 6.70 -0.24 -1.24
CA THR A 23 7.99 -0.53 -1.88
C THR A 23 9.07 -0.68 -0.81
N PRO A 24 9.41 -1.91 -0.37
CA PRO A 24 10.42 -2.15 0.66
C PRO A 24 11.85 -1.75 0.26
N ASP A 25 12.11 -1.54 -1.05
CA ASP A 25 13.36 -0.93 -1.53
C ASP A 25 13.52 0.53 -1.06
N ASN A 26 12.42 1.19 -0.70
CA ASN A 26 12.33 2.59 -0.30
C ASN A 26 11.96 2.71 1.19
N SER A 27 12.22 3.88 1.78
CA SER A 27 11.72 4.18 3.13
C SER A 27 10.28 4.69 3.07
N PHE A 28 9.39 4.15 3.90
CA PHE A 28 8.03 4.68 4.03
C PHE A 28 8.07 5.98 4.84
N MET A 29 7.63 7.11 4.28
CA MET A 29 7.53 8.38 5.01
C MET A 29 6.12 8.63 5.51
N GLY A 30 5.11 8.37 4.67
CA GLY A 30 3.72 8.56 5.03
C GLY A 30 3.32 10.00 5.28
N PHE A 31 2.22 10.15 6.00
CA PHE A 31 1.59 11.42 6.38
C PHE A 31 0.67 11.17 7.58
N VAL A 32 0.19 12.24 8.21
CA VAL A 32 -0.87 12.14 9.22
C VAL A 32 -2.22 12.17 8.53
N VAL A 33 -3.08 11.21 8.85
CA VAL A 33 -4.48 11.23 8.41
C VAL A 33 -5.25 12.17 9.34
N GLU A 34 -5.80 13.24 8.78
CA GLU A 34 -6.47 14.26 9.57
C GLU A 34 -7.74 13.72 10.23
N GLN A 35 -7.85 13.93 11.55
CA GLN A 35 -9.05 13.66 12.32
C GLN A 35 -9.48 14.93 13.04
N HIS A 36 -10.64 15.48 12.69
CA HIS A 36 -11.26 16.56 13.48
C HIS A 36 -12.03 15.99 14.69
N LEU A 37 -11.46 15.04 15.42
CA LEU A 37 -12.09 14.41 16.59
C LEU A 37 -11.97 15.26 17.87
N LYS A 38 -11.66 16.55 17.73
CA LYS A 38 -11.57 17.49 18.85
C LYS A 38 -12.96 17.80 19.42
N ASP A 39 -13.55 16.83 20.11
CA ASP A 39 -14.30 17.07 21.33
C ASP A 39 -14.67 15.73 21.98
N PRO A 40 -14.31 15.49 23.27
CA PRO A 40 -14.84 14.40 24.08
C PRO A 40 -16.38 14.44 24.25
N VAL A 41 -17.00 15.52 23.77
CA VAL A 41 -18.41 15.89 23.94
C VAL A 41 -19.21 15.77 22.64
N LEU A 42 -18.60 15.46 21.49
CA LEU A 42 -19.38 15.24 20.28
C LEU A 42 -20.23 13.97 20.47
N PRO A 43 -21.57 14.08 20.59
CA PRO A 43 -22.42 12.91 20.74
C PRO A 43 -22.13 11.96 19.59
N SER A 44 -22.18 10.65 19.83
CA SER A 44 -21.98 9.65 18.79
C SER A 44 -22.83 10.03 17.58
N ILE A 45 -22.21 10.55 16.53
CA ILE A 45 -22.95 11.01 15.35
C ILE A 45 -23.61 9.76 14.80
N LYS A 46 -24.94 9.69 14.90
CA LYS A 46 -25.69 8.55 14.42
C LYS A 46 -25.46 8.46 12.91
N LYS A 47 -24.78 7.39 12.48
CA LYS A 47 -24.55 7.13 11.05
C LYS A 47 -25.89 7.01 10.34
N LYS A 48 -26.05 7.83 9.30
CA LYS A 48 -27.16 7.76 8.35
C LYS A 48 -26.92 6.57 7.42
N ASN A 49 -27.99 6.09 6.79
CA ASN A 49 -27.90 4.99 5.85
C ASN A 49 -27.42 5.47 4.46
N GLN A 50 -26.22 6.06 4.44
CA GLN A 50 -25.66 6.72 3.26
C GLN A 50 -24.20 6.26 2.98
N ALA A 51 -23.78 6.43 1.74
CA ALA A 51 -22.43 6.18 1.26
C ALA A 51 -21.86 7.40 0.54
N VAL A 52 -20.56 7.61 0.64
CA VAL A 52 -19.84 8.65 -0.11
C VAL A 52 -18.97 8.01 -1.18
N VAL A 53 -19.12 8.45 -2.41
CA VAL A 53 -18.32 7.94 -3.53
C VAL A 53 -16.99 8.66 -3.65
N TYR A 54 -15.94 7.87 -3.79
CA TYR A 54 -14.58 8.35 -3.99
C TYR A 54 -14.32 8.67 -5.47
N GLY A 55 -14.61 9.90 -5.87
CA GLY A 55 -14.27 10.39 -7.21
C GLY A 55 -14.74 11.82 -7.45
N LYS A 56 -13.82 12.80 -7.41
CA LYS A 56 -14.15 14.24 -7.49
C LYS A 56 -14.32 14.78 -8.92
N ASN A 57 -14.11 13.93 -9.94
CA ASN A 57 -14.26 14.27 -11.35
C ASN A 57 -15.24 13.31 -12.02
N GLU A 58 -16.19 13.82 -12.81
CA GLU A 58 -17.23 12.99 -13.46
C GLU A 58 -16.68 11.85 -14.33
N LEU A 59 -15.49 12.00 -14.92
CA LEU A 59 -14.88 10.95 -15.74
C LEU A 59 -14.54 9.69 -14.92
N MET A 60 -14.33 9.83 -13.60
CA MET A 60 -14.09 8.69 -12.71
C MET A 60 -15.34 7.82 -12.54
N TRP A 61 -16.53 8.37 -12.82
CA TRP A 61 -17.82 7.70 -12.71
C TRP A 61 -18.22 6.97 -13.98
N LYS A 62 -17.45 7.16 -15.06
CA LYS A 62 -17.70 6.52 -16.34
C LYS A 62 -17.71 4.99 -16.18
N ASP A 63 -18.76 4.36 -16.74
CA ASP A 63 -18.97 2.91 -16.72
C ASP A 63 -19.04 2.34 -15.30
N LYS A 64 -19.64 3.08 -14.34
CA LYS A 64 -19.85 2.64 -12.95
C LYS A 64 -21.34 2.54 -12.56
N THR A 65 -22.25 2.80 -13.49
CA THR A 65 -23.70 2.87 -13.21
C THR A 65 -24.26 1.59 -12.61
N ASN A 66 -23.92 0.41 -13.16
CA ASN A 66 -24.44 -0.88 -12.66
C ASN A 66 -23.94 -1.19 -11.26
N TYR A 67 -22.66 -0.96 -11.00
CA TYR A 67 -22.05 -1.11 -9.69
C TYR A 67 -22.71 -0.18 -8.65
N LEU A 68 -22.86 1.11 -8.97
CA LEU A 68 -23.51 2.08 -8.08
C LEU A 68 -25.01 1.77 -7.89
N ALA A 69 -25.69 1.21 -8.89
CA ALA A 69 -27.08 0.78 -8.75
C ALA A 69 -27.23 -0.35 -7.71
N VAL A 70 -26.28 -1.28 -7.63
CA VAL A 70 -26.26 -2.31 -6.58
C VAL A 70 -26.07 -1.66 -5.21
N VAL A 71 -25.10 -0.74 -5.06
CA VAL A 71 -24.87 -0.01 -3.80
C VAL A 71 -26.12 0.76 -3.38
N ASN A 72 -26.82 1.41 -4.32
CA ASN A 72 -27.99 2.24 -4.06
C ASN A 72 -29.20 1.44 -3.53
N LYS A 73 -29.22 0.12 -3.67
CA LYS A 73 -30.24 -0.73 -3.03
C LYS A 73 -30.12 -0.74 -1.50
N PHE A 74 -28.92 -0.49 -0.98
CA PHE A 74 -28.61 -0.60 0.45
C PHE A 74 -28.52 0.74 1.16
N VAL A 75 -28.10 1.80 0.46
CA VAL A 75 -27.78 3.12 1.04
C VAL A 75 -27.98 4.24 0.03
N ASP A 76 -28.28 5.44 0.53
CA ASP A 76 -28.29 6.66 -0.28
C ASP A 76 -26.88 7.02 -0.75
N ILE A 77 -26.72 7.36 -2.03
CA ILE A 77 -25.40 7.64 -2.60
C ILE A 77 -25.13 9.14 -2.68
N HIS A 78 -24.03 9.56 -2.05
CA HIS A 78 -23.55 10.93 -2.02
C HIS A 78 -22.26 11.07 -2.84
N GLY A 79 -22.10 12.21 -3.51
CA GLY A 79 -20.91 12.56 -4.29
C GLY A 79 -20.34 13.92 -3.91
N THR A 80 -19.04 14.12 -4.14
CA THR A 80 -18.36 15.42 -3.98
C THR A 80 -17.69 15.83 -5.29
N VAL A 81 -18.48 15.86 -6.36
CA VAL A 81 -18.01 15.98 -7.75
C VAL A 81 -18.09 17.42 -8.21
N TYR A 82 -17.02 17.91 -8.83
CA TYR A 82 -17.06 19.18 -9.56
C TYR A 82 -17.97 19.05 -10.79
N VAL A 83 -18.99 19.92 -10.89
CA VAL A 83 -19.85 20.03 -12.07
C VAL A 83 -19.72 21.45 -12.61
N ASN A 84 -19.33 21.58 -13.88
CA ASN A 84 -19.21 22.89 -14.52
C ASN A 84 -20.62 23.49 -14.72
N GLY A 85 -20.85 24.70 -14.22
CA GLY A 85 -22.16 25.37 -14.15
C GLY A 85 -22.85 25.67 -15.49
N LYS A 86 -22.27 25.27 -16.63
CA LYS A 86 -22.90 25.37 -17.96
C LYS A 86 -23.81 24.18 -18.30
N THR A 87 -23.67 23.05 -17.61
CA THR A 87 -24.50 21.86 -17.81
C THR A 87 -24.91 21.32 -16.45
N ASN A 88 -26.17 21.57 -16.04
CA ASN A 88 -26.71 21.09 -14.75
C ASN A 88 -26.84 19.56 -14.62
N LYS A 89 -26.37 18.77 -15.60
CA LYS A 89 -26.39 17.31 -15.58
C LYS A 89 -25.07 16.76 -16.08
N SER A 90 -24.33 16.06 -15.21
CA SER A 90 -23.21 15.22 -15.62
C SER A 90 -23.73 13.99 -16.37
N ARG A 91 -23.03 13.58 -17.43
CA ARG A 91 -23.41 12.41 -18.23
C ARG A 91 -23.17 11.07 -17.51
N TYR A 92 -22.26 11.05 -16.54
CA TYR A 92 -21.80 9.81 -15.90
C TYR A 92 -22.30 9.61 -14.47
N ILE A 93 -22.83 10.67 -13.84
CA ILE A 93 -23.33 10.61 -12.47
C ILE A 93 -24.83 10.25 -12.51
N PRO A 94 -25.26 9.14 -11.90
CA PRO A 94 -26.67 8.78 -11.84
C PRO A 94 -27.53 9.83 -11.13
N LEU A 95 -28.79 9.99 -11.56
CA LEU A 95 -29.70 11.03 -11.04
C LEU A 95 -30.04 10.88 -9.55
N TYR A 96 -29.96 9.67 -9.00
CA TYR A 96 -30.19 9.40 -7.58
C TYR A 96 -29.03 9.85 -6.68
N VAL A 97 -27.88 10.25 -7.26
CA VAL A 97 -26.72 10.68 -6.47
C VAL A 97 -26.94 12.10 -5.94
N LYS A 98 -26.90 12.25 -4.62
CA LYS A 98 -26.88 13.56 -3.97
C LYS A 98 -25.47 14.15 -4.05
N ASN A 99 -25.23 14.98 -5.06
CA ASN A 99 -23.95 15.66 -5.23
C ASN A 99 -23.86 16.92 -4.35
N HIS A 100 -22.82 17.02 -3.53
CA HIS A 100 -22.55 18.15 -2.64
C HIS A 100 -21.56 19.17 -3.25
N GLY A 101 -21.07 18.92 -4.46
CA GLY A 101 -19.99 19.71 -5.04
C GLY A 101 -18.67 19.49 -4.33
N LEU A 102 -17.71 20.41 -4.51
CA LEU A 102 -16.44 20.35 -3.80
C LEU A 102 -16.64 20.89 -2.38
N LEU A 103 -16.38 20.03 -1.39
CA LEU A 103 -16.48 20.36 0.03
C LEU A 103 -15.12 20.80 0.60
N LYS A 104 -15.16 21.63 1.64
CA LYS A 104 -14.01 21.87 2.53
C LYS A 104 -13.74 20.65 3.40
N GLY A 105 -12.56 20.59 4.02
CA GLY A 105 -12.13 19.45 4.86
C GLY A 105 -13.11 19.12 5.99
N GLU A 106 -13.55 20.14 6.75
CA GLU A 106 -14.50 19.98 7.86
C GLU A 106 -15.88 19.45 7.40
N GLU A 107 -16.39 19.96 6.27
CA GLU A 107 -17.66 19.53 5.69
C GLU A 107 -17.57 18.08 5.17
N LEU A 108 -16.45 17.73 4.53
CA LEU A 108 -16.17 16.37 4.10
C LEU A 108 -16.10 15.42 5.31
N HIS A 109 -15.40 15.79 6.37
CA HIS A 109 -15.29 14.97 7.58
C HIS A 109 -16.64 14.79 8.26
N THR A 110 -17.49 15.82 8.28
CA THR A 110 -18.87 15.73 8.77
C THR A 110 -19.65 14.71 7.95
N LEU A 111 -19.60 14.82 6.62
CA LEU A 111 -20.25 13.88 5.71
C LEU A 111 -19.74 12.44 5.91
N LEU A 112 -18.43 12.23 6.09
CA LEU A 112 -17.84 10.92 6.35
C LEU A 112 -18.31 10.33 7.69
N ARG A 113 -18.35 11.12 8.77
CA ARG A 113 -18.84 10.63 10.08
C ARG A 113 -20.27 10.15 10.02
N GLU A 114 -21.13 10.87 9.30
CA GLU A 114 -22.52 10.49 9.09
C GLU A 114 -22.69 9.29 8.15
N SER A 115 -21.66 8.89 7.40
CA SER A 115 -21.76 7.85 6.38
C SER A 115 -21.33 6.47 6.88
N LYS A 116 -21.96 5.43 6.36
CA LYS A 116 -21.59 4.04 6.64
C LYS A 116 -20.48 3.56 5.71
N LEU A 117 -20.56 3.91 4.43
CA LEU A 117 -19.67 3.38 3.40
C LEU A 117 -18.90 4.49 2.69
N PHE A 118 -17.69 4.14 2.26
CA PHE A 118 -16.89 4.91 1.32
C PHE A 118 -16.64 4.04 0.08
N ILE A 119 -17.02 4.52 -1.11
CA ILE A 119 -17.14 3.68 -2.30
C ILE A 119 -16.04 4.01 -3.30
N GLY A 120 -15.07 3.10 -3.46
CA GLY A 120 -14.06 3.22 -4.50
C GLY A 120 -14.60 2.94 -5.90
N LEU A 121 -14.09 3.66 -6.89
CA LEU A 121 -14.45 3.53 -8.32
C LEU A 121 -13.33 2.90 -9.17
N GLY A 122 -12.16 2.65 -8.59
CA GLY A 122 -10.97 2.12 -9.25
C GLY A 122 -9.92 3.19 -9.58
N PHE A 123 -10.28 4.47 -9.44
CA PHE A 123 -9.39 5.61 -9.57
C PHE A 123 -9.89 6.77 -8.68
N PRO A 124 -9.02 7.58 -8.05
CA PRO A 124 -7.54 7.54 -8.11
C PRO A 124 -6.93 6.39 -7.29
N TYR A 125 -5.69 6.03 -7.63
CA TYR A 125 -4.92 4.99 -6.94
C TYR A 125 -4.26 5.55 -5.67
N GLU A 126 -4.30 4.80 -4.57
CA GLU A 126 -3.55 5.07 -3.33
C GLU A 126 -3.62 6.54 -2.86
N GLY A 127 -4.80 7.16 -2.94
CA GLY A 127 -4.99 8.49 -2.34
C GLY A 127 -5.29 8.40 -0.85
N PRO A 128 -5.19 9.51 -0.09
CA PRO A 128 -5.39 9.52 1.37
C PRO A 128 -6.86 9.34 1.80
N ALA A 129 -7.82 9.65 0.91
CA ALA A 129 -9.24 9.74 1.26
C ALA A 129 -9.85 8.42 1.82
N PRO A 130 -9.49 7.21 1.36
CA PRO A 130 -9.92 5.98 2.01
C PRO A 130 -9.48 5.88 3.47
N LEU A 131 -8.27 6.35 3.81
CA LEU A 131 -7.81 6.36 5.21
C LEU A 131 -8.58 7.38 6.05
N GLU A 132 -8.84 8.59 5.52
CA GLU A 132 -9.70 9.59 6.17
C GLU A 132 -11.11 9.03 6.42
N ALA A 133 -11.67 8.29 5.47
CA ALA A 133 -12.99 7.68 5.60
C ALA A 133 -13.02 6.59 6.68
N ILE A 134 -12.03 5.68 6.70
CA ILE A 134 -11.91 4.63 7.73
C ILE A 134 -11.68 5.25 9.11
N ALA A 135 -10.87 6.32 9.19
CA ALA A 135 -10.64 7.10 10.40
C ALA A 135 -11.90 7.82 10.93
N ASN A 136 -12.95 7.98 10.12
CA ASN A 136 -14.26 8.49 10.52
C ASN A 136 -15.33 7.38 10.59
N GLY A 137 -14.92 6.11 10.57
CA GLY A 137 -15.76 4.93 10.77
C GLY A 137 -16.55 4.49 9.54
N CYS A 138 -16.17 4.91 8.34
CA CYS A 138 -16.70 4.32 7.11
C CYS A 138 -16.04 2.97 6.83
N VAL A 139 -16.81 2.03 6.29
CA VAL A 139 -16.25 0.84 5.63
C VAL A 139 -15.90 1.20 4.19
N PHE A 140 -14.66 0.96 3.77
CA PHE A 140 -14.19 1.22 2.41
C PHE A 140 -14.42 0.02 1.50
N LEU A 141 -15.21 0.21 0.45
CA LEU A 141 -15.36 -0.76 -0.64
C LEU A 141 -14.28 -0.50 -1.68
N ASN A 142 -13.27 -1.37 -1.71
CA ASN A 142 -12.01 -1.21 -2.45
C ASN A 142 -12.03 -2.04 -3.74
N PRO A 143 -12.05 -1.43 -4.93
CA PRO A 143 -12.04 -2.17 -6.19
C PRO A 143 -10.77 -3.01 -6.35
N LYS A 144 -10.93 -4.31 -6.58
CA LYS A 144 -9.86 -5.26 -6.86
C LYS A 144 -9.54 -5.26 -8.35
N PHE A 145 -8.27 -5.45 -8.69
CA PHE A 145 -7.78 -5.49 -10.07
C PHE A 145 -7.25 -6.88 -10.40
N ASN A 146 -7.88 -7.51 -11.39
CA ASN A 146 -7.42 -8.77 -11.96
C ASN A 146 -7.51 -8.71 -13.50
N PRO A 147 -6.37 -8.67 -14.23
CA PRO A 147 -5.00 -8.68 -13.71
C PRO A 147 -4.65 -7.40 -12.92
N PRO A 148 -3.63 -7.45 -12.02
CA PRO A 148 -3.15 -6.26 -11.33
C PRO A 148 -2.72 -5.14 -12.28
N HIS A 149 -2.94 -3.89 -11.88
CA HIS A 149 -2.60 -2.71 -12.67
C HIS A 149 -1.12 -2.35 -12.51
N SER A 150 -0.43 -2.05 -13.61
CA SER A 150 0.98 -1.64 -13.61
C SER A 150 1.34 -0.81 -14.84
N SER A 151 2.61 -0.44 -14.95
CA SER A 151 3.17 0.26 -16.13
C SER A 151 3.07 -0.57 -17.42
N LYS A 152 2.80 -1.87 -17.34
CA LYS A 152 2.66 -2.78 -18.49
C LYS A 152 1.29 -2.72 -19.15
N ASN A 153 0.23 -2.44 -18.39
CA ASN A 153 -1.16 -2.58 -18.87
C ASN A 153 -2.04 -1.34 -18.65
N ILE A 154 -1.62 -0.36 -17.85
CA ILE A 154 -2.41 0.84 -17.57
C ILE A 154 -1.64 2.11 -17.97
N PRO A 155 -2.18 2.95 -18.88
CA PRO A 155 -1.51 4.16 -19.36
C PRO A 155 -1.05 5.12 -18.24
N PHE A 156 -1.82 5.24 -17.15
CA PHE A 156 -1.47 6.08 -16.01
C PHE A 156 -0.11 5.74 -15.39
N PHE A 157 0.31 4.47 -15.43
CA PHE A 157 1.58 4.02 -14.87
C PHE A 157 2.72 3.99 -15.91
N LYS A 158 2.44 4.26 -17.19
CA LYS A 158 3.46 4.25 -18.25
C LYS A 158 4.54 5.30 -17.96
N GLY A 159 5.80 4.89 -18.04
CA GLY A 159 6.96 5.76 -17.77
C GLY A 159 7.26 6.00 -16.29
N LYS A 160 6.42 5.52 -15.36
CA LYS A 160 6.76 5.58 -13.93
C LYS A 160 7.93 4.61 -13.64
N PRO A 161 8.92 5.01 -12.81
CA PRO A 161 10.13 4.24 -12.54
C PRO A 161 9.90 3.08 -11.55
N THR A 162 8.86 2.28 -11.79
CA THR A 162 8.51 1.12 -10.98
C THR A 162 7.83 0.06 -11.84
N SER A 163 8.10 -1.21 -11.53
CA SER A 163 7.42 -2.38 -12.10
C SER A 163 6.32 -2.94 -11.17
N ARG A 164 5.95 -2.18 -10.13
CA ARG A 164 4.97 -2.63 -9.13
C ARG A 164 3.60 -2.87 -9.76
N ASN A 165 2.97 -3.94 -9.29
CA ASN A 165 1.60 -4.33 -9.61
C ASN A 165 0.67 -3.90 -8.45
N LEU A 166 -0.40 -3.17 -8.75
CA LEU A 166 -1.46 -2.83 -7.81
C LEU A 166 -2.58 -3.86 -7.93
N THR A 167 -2.85 -4.58 -6.85
CA THR A 167 -3.90 -5.61 -6.75
C THR A 167 -5.29 -5.03 -6.52
N SER A 168 -5.38 -3.77 -6.10
CA SER A 168 -6.62 -3.04 -5.86
C SER A 168 -6.42 -1.54 -5.95
N GLN A 169 -7.49 -0.75 -5.84
CA GLN A 169 -7.42 0.71 -5.85
C GLN A 169 -6.53 1.26 -4.74
N HIS A 170 -6.51 0.59 -3.57
CA HIS A 170 -5.68 0.95 -2.43
C HIS A 170 -5.04 -0.29 -1.77
N PRO A 171 -3.93 -0.85 -2.32
CA PRO A 171 -3.31 -2.07 -1.82
C PRO A 171 -2.88 -2.01 -0.35
N TYR A 172 -2.46 -0.83 0.15
CA TYR A 172 -2.18 -0.67 1.58
C TYR A 172 -3.42 -0.95 2.45
N ALA A 173 -4.59 -0.47 2.04
CA ALA A 173 -5.83 -0.67 2.79
C ALA A 173 -6.30 -2.13 2.68
N GLU A 174 -6.06 -2.77 1.53
CA GLU A 174 -6.29 -4.20 1.34
C GLU A 174 -5.44 -5.07 2.29
N HIS A 175 -4.14 -4.79 2.39
CA HIS A 175 -3.19 -5.69 3.06
C HIS A 175 -2.90 -5.36 4.52
N HIS A 176 -2.90 -4.08 4.91
CA HIS A 176 -2.54 -3.64 6.27
C HIS A 176 -3.74 -3.30 7.14
N ILE A 177 -4.92 -3.11 6.55
CA ILE A 177 -6.16 -2.83 7.27
C ILE A 177 -7.12 -4.02 7.13
N GLY A 178 -7.55 -4.32 5.90
CA GLY A 178 -8.45 -5.43 5.61
C GLY A 178 -9.81 -5.33 6.31
N ARG A 179 -10.51 -6.47 6.37
CA ARG A 179 -11.81 -6.58 7.04
C ARG A 179 -11.66 -6.38 8.56
N PRO A 180 -12.65 -5.77 9.23
CA PRO A 180 -13.96 -5.37 8.73
C PRO A 180 -14.00 -3.94 8.14
N TYR A 181 -12.88 -3.23 8.09
CA TYR A 181 -12.85 -1.82 7.65
C TYR A 181 -12.74 -1.66 6.14
N VAL A 182 -12.17 -2.65 5.45
CA VAL A 182 -11.91 -2.65 4.01
C VAL A 182 -12.38 -3.96 3.39
N TYR A 183 -13.23 -3.85 2.37
CA TYR A 183 -13.66 -4.99 1.55
C TYR A 183 -13.15 -4.82 0.13
N SER A 184 -12.19 -5.67 -0.26
CA SER A 184 -11.66 -5.68 -1.62
C SER A 184 -12.47 -6.60 -2.53
N VAL A 185 -13.08 -6.07 -3.59
CA VAL A 185 -14.00 -6.81 -4.49
C VAL A 185 -13.82 -6.40 -5.95
N ASP A 186 -13.98 -7.34 -6.89
CA ASP A 186 -14.15 -6.98 -8.29
C ASP A 186 -15.52 -6.31 -8.48
N ILE A 187 -15.51 -5.02 -8.81
CA ILE A 187 -16.73 -4.22 -8.93
C ILE A 187 -17.62 -4.62 -10.13
N ASN A 188 -17.10 -5.45 -11.05
CA ASN A 188 -17.89 -5.99 -12.16
C ASN A 188 -18.63 -7.27 -11.77
N ASP A 189 -18.21 -7.95 -10.70
CA ASP A 189 -18.95 -9.05 -10.09
C ASP A 189 -20.03 -8.49 -9.17
N LEU A 190 -21.16 -8.13 -9.77
CA LEU A 190 -22.29 -7.49 -9.07
C LEU A 190 -22.87 -8.38 -7.96
N ALA A 191 -22.81 -9.71 -8.11
CA ALA A 191 -23.27 -10.64 -7.10
C ALA A 191 -22.34 -10.64 -5.87
N ALA A 192 -21.02 -10.63 -6.10
CA ALA A 192 -20.05 -10.49 -5.02
C ALA A 192 -20.16 -9.15 -4.29
N VAL A 193 -20.40 -8.06 -5.04
CA VAL A 193 -20.67 -6.73 -4.45
C VAL A 193 -21.92 -6.76 -3.56
N GLU A 194 -23.03 -7.31 -4.05
CA GLU A 194 -24.29 -7.40 -3.30
C GLU A 194 -24.14 -8.28 -2.04
N SER A 195 -23.43 -9.40 -2.14
CA SER A 195 -23.11 -10.27 -1.00
C SER A 195 -22.28 -9.54 0.06
N ILE A 196 -21.26 -8.78 -0.34
CA ILE A 196 -20.42 -8.02 0.59
C ILE A 196 -21.22 -6.90 1.26
N LEU A 197 -22.06 -6.18 0.51
CA LEU A 197 -22.91 -5.14 1.09
C LEU A 197 -23.90 -5.73 2.11
N THR A 198 -24.46 -6.90 1.81
CA THR A 198 -25.32 -7.63 2.76
C THR A 198 -24.56 -7.99 4.03
N GLU A 199 -23.33 -8.52 3.90
CA GLU A 199 -22.44 -8.80 5.04
C GLU A 199 -22.18 -7.56 5.88
N ILE A 200 -21.75 -6.45 5.25
CA ILE A 200 -21.44 -5.18 5.93
C ILE A 200 -22.66 -4.65 6.70
N MET A 201 -23.83 -4.64 6.06
CA MET A 201 -25.06 -4.13 6.68
C MET A 201 -25.54 -5.04 7.82
N THR A 202 -25.34 -6.35 7.71
CA THR A 202 -25.68 -7.32 8.76
C THR A 202 -24.76 -7.20 9.96
N LEU A 203 -23.45 -7.08 9.74
CA LEU A 203 -22.47 -6.86 10.81
C LEU A 203 -22.71 -5.53 11.54
N ASN A 204 -23.19 -4.51 10.81
CA ASN A 204 -23.52 -3.18 11.32
C ASN A 204 -22.40 -2.55 12.19
N LYS A 205 -21.13 -2.87 11.87
CA LYS A 205 -19.95 -2.42 12.60
C LYS A 205 -19.26 -1.29 11.84
N PHE A 206 -19.47 -0.05 12.28
CA PHE A 206 -18.98 1.16 11.63
C PHE A 206 -18.15 2.01 12.61
N GLU A 207 -17.04 1.43 13.08
CA GLU A 207 -16.16 2.04 14.08
C GLU A 207 -14.96 2.73 13.41
N PRO A 208 -14.57 3.94 13.86
CA PRO A 208 -13.33 4.57 13.45
C PRO A 208 -12.11 3.66 13.67
N TYR A 209 -11.22 3.61 12.69
CA TYR A 209 -9.93 2.95 12.82
C TYR A 209 -8.84 3.75 12.12
N MET A 210 -7.68 3.86 12.75
CA MET A 210 -6.51 4.48 12.15
C MET A 210 -5.27 3.63 12.50
N PRO A 211 -4.53 3.12 11.50
CA PRO A 211 -3.24 2.51 11.76
C PRO A 211 -2.30 3.51 12.44
N HIS A 212 -1.58 3.07 13.48
CA HIS A 212 -0.71 3.93 14.27
C HIS A 212 0.28 4.74 13.41
N GLU A 213 0.82 4.17 12.34
CA GLU A 213 1.77 4.83 11.44
C GLU A 213 1.23 6.06 10.68
N PHE A 214 -0.09 6.27 10.70
CA PHE A 214 -0.77 7.43 10.14
C PHE A 214 -1.32 8.41 11.21
N THR A 215 -1.05 8.17 12.50
CA THR A 215 -1.30 9.16 13.56
C THR A 215 -0.16 10.17 13.66
N GLU A 216 -0.36 11.29 14.35
CA GLU A 216 0.70 12.25 14.66
C GLU A 216 1.88 11.57 15.38
N GLU A 217 1.56 10.80 16.44
CA GLU A 217 2.55 10.09 17.24
C GLU A 217 3.33 9.06 16.41
N GLY A 218 2.64 8.24 15.60
CA GLY A 218 3.32 7.23 14.80
C GLY A 218 4.16 7.83 13.69
N MET A 219 3.75 8.97 13.10
CA MET A 219 4.61 9.68 12.16
C MET A 219 5.86 10.26 12.85
N LEU A 220 5.73 10.84 14.05
CA LEU A 220 6.85 11.35 14.82
C LEU A 220 7.81 10.23 15.25
N GLN A 221 7.30 9.10 15.75
CA GLN A 221 8.10 7.92 16.10
C GLN A 221 8.95 7.47 14.90
N ARG A 222 8.32 7.33 13.73
CA ARG A 222 9.00 6.92 12.50
C ARG A 222 10.05 7.92 12.05
N LEU A 223 9.72 9.21 12.06
CA LEU A 223 10.65 10.28 11.70
C LEU A 223 11.85 10.30 12.63
N ASN A 224 11.63 10.23 13.93
CA ASN A 224 12.68 10.20 14.94
C ASN A 224 13.63 9.02 14.72
N ALA A 225 13.08 7.81 14.54
CA ALA A 225 13.89 6.62 14.29
C ALA A 225 14.72 6.72 12.99
N TYR A 226 14.19 7.36 11.94
CA TYR A 226 15.00 7.63 10.74
C TYR A 226 16.10 8.66 10.98
N LEU A 227 15.84 9.71 11.76
CA LEU A 227 16.85 10.73 12.03
C LEU A 227 18.01 10.18 12.87
N GLU A 228 17.72 9.34 13.86
CA GLU A 228 18.73 8.76 14.76
C GLU A 228 19.41 7.51 14.17
N GLY A 229 18.64 6.65 13.47
CA GLY A 229 19.13 5.35 13.01
C GLY A 229 19.58 5.30 11.55
N GLN A 230 18.94 6.04 10.64
CA GLN A 230 19.19 5.89 9.21
C GLN A 230 20.41 6.70 8.76
N ASN A 231 21.56 6.02 8.64
CA ASN A 231 22.83 6.64 8.29
C ASN A 231 23.44 6.07 7.00
N PHE A 232 23.67 6.94 6.01
CA PHE A 232 24.30 6.59 4.72
C PHE A 232 25.71 7.19 4.56
N CYS A 233 26.24 7.86 5.58
CA CYS A 233 27.53 8.54 5.52
C CYS A 233 28.69 7.55 5.72
N SER A 234 29.55 7.42 4.70
CA SER A 234 30.60 6.40 4.60
C SER A 234 31.75 6.50 5.62
N PHE A 235 31.86 7.60 6.36
CA PHE A 235 32.94 7.86 7.31
C PHE A 235 32.66 7.38 8.74
N GLN A 236 31.44 6.91 9.05
CA GLN A 236 31.07 6.41 10.38
C GLN A 236 31.00 4.88 10.43
N LYS A 237 32.07 4.19 10.01
CA LYS A 237 32.15 2.71 10.00
C LYS A 237 31.99 2.04 11.37
N THR A 238 32.08 2.80 12.46
CA THR A 238 31.93 2.31 13.84
C THR A 238 30.51 2.42 14.38
N ALA A 239 29.59 3.06 13.66
CA ALA A 239 28.19 3.14 14.07
C ALA A 239 27.54 1.74 13.97
N PRO A 240 26.68 1.36 14.94
CA PRO A 240 25.89 0.13 14.83
C PRO A 240 25.03 0.15 13.56
N LYS A 241 24.90 -1.00 12.90
CA LYS A 241 24.05 -1.13 11.72
C LYS A 241 22.58 -0.98 12.11
N TRP A 242 21.83 -0.22 11.31
CA TRP A 242 20.40 -0.02 11.47
C TRP A 242 19.67 -0.37 10.15
N PRO A 243 18.62 -1.22 10.16
CA PRO A 243 18.12 -2.03 11.29
C PRO A 243 19.17 -2.98 11.90
N PRO A 244 19.04 -3.37 13.17
CA PRO A 244 19.97 -4.30 13.82
C PRO A 244 19.84 -5.73 13.27
N SER A 245 20.94 -6.50 13.30
CA SER A 245 21.03 -7.81 12.65
C SER A 245 20.10 -8.87 13.26
N ASP A 246 19.72 -8.71 14.53
CA ASP A 246 18.78 -9.59 15.24
C ASP A 246 17.35 -9.51 14.68
N ALA A 247 16.98 -8.39 14.05
CA ALA A 247 15.70 -8.23 13.37
C ALA A 247 15.61 -9.06 12.07
N ILE A 248 16.75 -9.45 11.49
CA ILE A 248 16.85 -10.01 10.15
C ILE A 248 16.80 -11.54 10.18
N VAL A 249 15.91 -12.08 9.34
CA VAL A 249 15.88 -13.50 9.00
C VAL A 249 15.95 -13.64 7.49
N VAL A 250 16.82 -14.51 7.01
CA VAL A 250 17.03 -14.74 5.57
C VAL A 250 16.25 -15.98 5.13
N TYR A 251 15.60 -15.89 3.99
CA TYR A 251 14.87 -16.99 3.39
C TYR A 251 15.31 -17.22 1.94
N LEU A 252 15.41 -18.48 1.54
CA LEU A 252 15.45 -18.83 0.14
C LEU A 252 14.01 -18.91 -0.38
N GLY A 253 13.66 -18.01 -1.30
CA GLY A 253 12.34 -17.92 -1.90
C GLY A 253 12.04 -19.06 -2.88
N GLU A 254 10.76 -19.28 -3.14
CA GLU A 254 10.31 -20.19 -4.21
C GLU A 254 10.69 -19.65 -5.60
N ALA A 255 10.77 -20.55 -6.58
CA ALA A 255 11.16 -20.20 -7.94
C ALA A 255 10.21 -19.16 -8.55
N GLY A 256 10.76 -18.06 -9.05
CA GLY A 256 9.99 -16.98 -9.66
C GLY A 256 9.24 -16.08 -8.68
N LYS A 257 9.51 -16.15 -7.36
CA LYS A 257 8.94 -15.20 -6.39
C LYS A 257 9.89 -14.03 -6.10
N PRO A 258 9.39 -12.78 -6.04
CA PRO A 258 10.17 -11.63 -5.59
C PRO A 258 10.36 -11.66 -4.07
N CYS A 259 11.38 -10.99 -3.54
CA CYS A 259 11.62 -10.97 -2.10
C CYS A 259 10.52 -10.28 -1.30
N ASN A 260 9.82 -9.30 -1.88
CA ASN A 260 8.63 -8.70 -1.28
C ASN A 260 7.60 -9.77 -0.87
N ASP A 261 7.26 -10.67 -1.80
CA ASP A 261 6.27 -11.73 -1.55
C ASP A 261 6.79 -12.76 -0.55
N VAL A 262 8.06 -13.16 -0.70
CA VAL A 262 8.71 -14.15 0.18
C VAL A 262 8.70 -13.70 1.63
N CYS A 263 9.04 -12.43 1.88
CA CYS A 263 9.01 -11.85 3.22
C CYS A 263 7.58 -11.66 3.72
N TRP A 264 6.69 -11.11 2.89
CA TRP A 264 5.31 -10.81 3.27
C TRP A 264 4.52 -12.06 3.70
N GLN A 265 4.66 -13.17 2.96
CA GLN A 265 4.05 -14.46 3.31
C GLN A 265 4.51 -15.01 4.66
N ARG A 266 5.61 -14.49 5.21
CA ARG A 266 6.19 -14.88 6.49
C ARG A 266 5.98 -13.81 7.57
N ASN A 267 5.03 -12.89 7.36
CA ASN A 267 4.76 -11.74 8.24
C ASN A 267 6.01 -10.91 8.50
N ARG A 268 6.78 -10.64 7.44
CA ARG A 268 8.02 -9.85 7.47
C ARG A 268 8.07 -8.90 6.28
N ILE A 269 8.99 -7.94 6.34
CA ILE A 269 9.24 -6.97 5.27
C ILE A 269 10.64 -7.21 4.72
N CYS A 270 10.81 -7.15 3.40
CA CYS A 270 12.14 -7.25 2.80
C CYS A 270 13.01 -6.08 3.24
N GLU A 271 14.24 -6.36 3.67
CA GLU A 271 15.17 -5.37 4.21
C GLU A 271 16.41 -5.25 3.30
N PRO A 272 16.41 -4.30 2.34
CA PRO A 272 17.41 -4.25 1.29
C PRO A 272 18.82 -3.90 1.80
N SER A 273 18.95 -3.30 2.99
CA SER A 273 20.26 -2.99 3.59
C SER A 273 21.08 -4.24 3.96
N TYR A 274 20.48 -5.43 3.93
CA TYR A 274 21.14 -6.70 4.24
C TYR A 274 21.50 -7.55 3.03
N PHE A 275 21.24 -7.07 1.81
CA PHE A 275 21.62 -7.83 0.62
C PHE A 275 23.14 -8.00 0.47
N GLU A 276 23.92 -6.98 0.84
CA GLU A 276 25.38 -7.01 0.80
C GLU A 276 25.94 -8.14 1.67
N ASP A 277 25.40 -8.30 2.89
CA ASP A 277 25.84 -9.29 3.88
C ASP A 277 25.55 -10.72 3.45
N ILE A 278 24.50 -10.93 2.64
CA ILE A 278 24.08 -12.26 2.17
C ILE A 278 24.55 -12.57 0.75
N ASN A 279 25.22 -11.64 0.07
CA ASN A 279 25.69 -11.80 -1.31
C ASN A 279 27.00 -12.62 -1.39
N ASN A 280 27.01 -13.80 -0.78
CA ASN A 280 28.14 -14.72 -0.77
C ASN A 280 27.69 -16.18 -0.87
N LEU A 281 28.63 -17.04 -1.25
CA LEU A 281 28.35 -18.46 -1.48
C LEU A 281 27.98 -19.19 -0.18
N GLU A 282 28.58 -18.80 0.94
CA GLU A 282 28.31 -19.39 2.25
C GLU A 282 26.86 -19.19 2.67
N SER A 283 26.32 -17.99 2.46
CA SER A 283 24.92 -17.66 2.75
C SER A 283 23.97 -18.50 1.88
N LEU A 284 24.21 -18.59 0.57
CA LEU A 284 23.39 -19.43 -0.31
C LEU A 284 23.40 -20.91 0.13
N LYS A 285 24.57 -21.46 0.43
CA LYS A 285 24.71 -22.85 0.92
C LYS A 285 24.02 -23.04 2.27
N LYS A 286 24.17 -22.10 3.21
CA LYS A 286 23.54 -22.11 4.55
C LYS A 286 22.02 -22.23 4.44
N TYR A 287 21.41 -21.57 3.46
CA TYR A 287 19.96 -21.59 3.25
C TYR A 287 19.50 -22.60 2.19
N LYS A 288 20.19 -23.75 2.12
CA LYS A 288 19.81 -24.95 1.34
C LYS A 288 19.85 -24.78 -0.18
N ALA A 289 20.65 -23.87 -0.71
CA ALA A 289 20.98 -23.87 -2.13
C ALA A 289 22.10 -24.89 -2.41
N ASN A 290 21.80 -25.92 -3.21
CA ASN A 290 22.78 -26.92 -3.62
C ASN A 290 23.62 -26.39 -4.80
N CYS A 291 24.54 -25.47 -4.50
CA CYS A 291 25.41 -24.85 -5.49
C CYS A 291 26.45 -25.84 -6.05
N THR A 292 26.41 -26.12 -7.35
CA THR A 292 27.48 -26.84 -8.06
C THR A 292 28.46 -25.86 -8.69
N THR A 293 27.97 -24.76 -9.23
CA THR A 293 28.77 -23.72 -9.89
C THR A 293 28.42 -22.34 -9.36
N LYS A 294 29.35 -21.39 -9.51
CA LYS A 294 29.22 -19.99 -9.09
C LYS A 294 29.30 -19.06 -10.30
N LYS A 295 28.41 -18.07 -10.36
CA LYS A 295 28.47 -16.95 -11.29
C LYS A 295 28.31 -15.63 -10.54
N SER A 296 28.78 -14.56 -11.16
CA SER A 296 28.54 -13.19 -10.69
C SER A 296 27.99 -12.41 -11.89
N ILE A 297 26.79 -11.83 -11.76
CA ILE A 297 26.06 -11.20 -12.86
C ILE A 297 25.42 -9.90 -12.35
N THR A 298 25.39 -8.88 -13.21
CA THR A 298 24.74 -7.59 -12.95
C THR A 298 23.25 -7.65 -13.33
N ASP A 299 22.34 -7.85 -12.38
CA ASP A 299 20.87 -7.80 -12.59
C ASP A 299 20.14 -7.68 -11.24
N ILE A 300 18.88 -7.21 -11.21
CA ILE A 300 18.12 -6.95 -9.97
C ILE A 300 17.71 -8.21 -9.18
N TYR A 301 17.85 -9.40 -9.79
CA TYR A 301 17.34 -10.64 -9.23
C TYR A 301 18.30 -11.33 -8.25
N TYR A 302 19.56 -10.90 -8.19
CA TYR A 302 20.61 -11.57 -7.43
C TYR A 302 20.82 -10.92 -6.05
N PRO A 303 21.22 -11.70 -5.01
CA PRO A 303 21.69 -13.09 -5.06
C PRO A 303 20.56 -14.12 -5.24
N ALA A 304 20.82 -15.16 -6.03
CA ALA A 304 19.84 -16.22 -6.30
C ALA A 304 20.49 -17.57 -6.59
N PHE A 305 19.69 -18.63 -6.44
CA PHE A 305 19.98 -19.99 -6.86
C PHE A 305 19.12 -20.35 -8.08
N ASN A 306 19.72 -20.98 -9.08
CA ASN A 306 18.99 -21.57 -10.20
C ASN A 306 18.86 -23.09 -9.98
N PRO A 307 17.67 -23.60 -9.63
CA PRO A 307 17.46 -25.02 -9.34
C PRO A 307 17.57 -25.90 -10.59
N LYS A 308 17.49 -25.35 -11.81
CA LYS A 308 17.62 -26.12 -13.05
C LYS A 308 19.07 -26.40 -13.42
N THR A 309 19.96 -25.45 -13.14
CA THR A 309 21.39 -25.53 -13.50
C THR A 309 22.30 -25.76 -12.29
N PHE A 310 21.73 -25.77 -11.08
CA PHE A 310 22.45 -25.81 -9.81
C PHE A 310 23.48 -24.68 -9.66
N GLU A 311 23.22 -23.53 -10.29
CA GLU A 311 24.08 -22.34 -10.27
C GLU A 311 23.71 -21.41 -9.12
N CYS A 312 24.71 -20.97 -8.37
CA CYS A 312 24.58 -19.89 -7.39
C CYS A 312 25.13 -18.59 -7.99
N ILE A 313 24.26 -17.58 -8.08
CA ILE A 313 24.52 -16.35 -8.82
C ILE A 313 24.54 -15.18 -7.84
N LEU A 314 25.67 -14.48 -7.79
CA LEU A 314 25.89 -13.32 -6.95
C LEU A 314 25.72 -12.02 -7.75
N GLN A 315 25.35 -10.95 -7.04
CA GLN A 315 25.32 -9.59 -7.58
C GLN A 315 26.74 -9.02 -7.68
N THR A 316 27.02 -8.32 -8.78
CA THR A 316 28.26 -7.56 -9.00
C THR A 316 28.09 -6.05 -8.78
N ASP A 317 26.88 -5.51 -8.91
CA ASP A 317 26.57 -4.09 -8.68
C ASP A 317 25.64 -3.93 -7.47
N GLU A 318 26.19 -3.45 -6.36
CA GLU A 318 25.47 -3.25 -5.09
C GLU A 318 24.25 -2.31 -5.24
N ARG A 319 24.24 -1.43 -6.25
CA ARG A 319 23.12 -0.51 -6.53
C ARG A 319 21.90 -1.23 -7.10
N LEU A 320 22.06 -2.46 -7.55
CA LEU A 320 21.01 -3.26 -8.16
C LEU A 320 20.36 -4.26 -7.21
N PHE A 321 20.80 -4.36 -5.95
CA PHE A 321 20.02 -5.07 -4.95
C PHE A 321 18.59 -4.54 -4.91
N SER A 322 17.63 -5.46 -4.91
CA SER A 322 16.22 -5.10 -5.01
C SER A 322 15.33 -6.14 -4.36
N CYS A 323 14.39 -5.71 -3.54
CA CYS A 323 13.33 -6.56 -3.00
C CYS A 323 12.30 -6.94 -4.08
N ALA A 324 12.10 -6.08 -5.08
CA ALA A 324 11.27 -6.35 -6.25
C ALA A 324 11.96 -7.25 -7.29
N GLY A 325 11.17 -7.79 -8.21
CA GLY A 325 11.65 -8.59 -9.35
C GLY A 325 11.39 -10.09 -9.19
N ASP A 326 10.46 -10.59 -10.00
CA ASP A 326 10.23 -12.02 -10.24
C ASP A 326 11.02 -12.49 -11.48
N LYS A 327 11.63 -13.68 -11.42
CA LYS A 327 12.29 -14.30 -12.56
C LYS A 327 12.35 -15.81 -12.39
N PHE A 328 11.47 -16.53 -13.09
CA PHE A 328 11.55 -17.99 -13.14
C PHE A 328 12.76 -18.44 -13.99
N PRO A 329 13.50 -19.50 -13.62
CA PRO A 329 13.31 -20.39 -12.48
C PRO A 329 14.06 -19.99 -11.20
N LEU A 330 14.55 -18.75 -11.09
CA LEU A 330 15.43 -18.34 -9.99
C LEU A 330 14.70 -18.38 -8.63
N MET A 331 15.38 -18.91 -7.63
CA MET A 331 15.04 -18.87 -6.22
C MET A 331 15.91 -17.79 -5.56
N ARG A 332 15.29 -16.69 -5.12
CA ARG A 332 16.02 -15.52 -4.61
C ARG A 332 16.35 -15.68 -3.13
N LEU A 333 17.55 -15.28 -2.71
CA LEU A 333 17.91 -15.23 -1.30
C LEU A 333 17.49 -13.86 -0.75
N CYS A 334 16.55 -13.85 0.20
CA CYS A 334 15.81 -12.66 0.59
C CYS A 334 16.06 -12.32 2.07
N PRO A 335 16.61 -11.14 2.37
CA PRO A 335 16.72 -10.64 3.74
C PRO A 335 15.38 -10.06 4.18
N CYS A 336 14.81 -10.54 5.29
CA CYS A 336 13.51 -10.12 5.77
C CYS A 336 13.57 -9.69 7.24
N ARG A 337 13.15 -8.48 7.55
CA ARG A 337 13.05 -7.99 8.93
C ARG A 337 11.66 -8.19 9.51
N ASP A 338 11.57 -8.26 10.83
CA ASP A 338 10.29 -8.09 11.51
C ASP A 338 9.83 -6.61 11.48
N TYR A 339 8.61 -6.37 11.95
CA TYR A 339 8.04 -5.03 12.03
C TYR A 339 7.09 -4.88 13.22
N ILE A 340 6.92 -3.65 13.68
CA ILE A 340 5.92 -3.30 14.68
C ILE A 340 4.56 -3.26 13.98
N LYS A 341 3.55 -3.98 14.51
CA LYS A 341 2.20 -3.95 13.92
C LYS A 341 1.64 -2.52 13.98
N GLY A 342 1.19 -2.02 12.83
CA GLY A 342 0.75 -0.63 12.71
C GLY A 342 1.89 0.38 12.57
N GLN A 343 3.17 -0.05 12.55
CA GLN A 343 4.35 0.76 12.24
C GLN A 343 5.33 -0.05 11.38
N SER A 344 4.95 -0.24 10.12
CA SER A 344 5.67 -1.11 9.17
C SER A 344 7.10 -0.66 8.87
N ALA A 345 7.37 0.64 9.00
CA ALA A 345 8.69 1.23 8.81
C ALA A 345 9.75 0.72 9.80
N LEU A 346 9.35 0.30 11.00
CA LEU A 346 10.27 -0.02 12.09
C LEU A 346 10.20 -1.50 12.46
N CYS A 347 11.36 -2.11 12.65
CA CYS A 347 11.50 -3.39 13.34
C CYS A 347 11.22 -3.24 14.84
N LYS A 348 11.00 -4.33 15.58
CA LYS A 348 10.67 -4.26 17.02
C LYS A 348 11.76 -3.62 17.90
N ASN A 349 13.00 -3.59 17.43
CA ASN A 349 14.16 -3.01 18.12
C ASN A 349 14.76 -1.83 17.33
N CYS A 350 13.97 -1.16 16.48
CA CYS A 350 14.43 -0.09 15.60
C CYS A 350 14.13 1.32 16.13
N ASP A 351 13.42 1.43 17.25
CA ASP A 351 12.93 2.66 17.88
C ASP A 351 13.81 3.15 19.04
N ARG A 352 15.01 2.56 19.21
CA ARG A 352 15.95 2.89 20.28
C ARG A 352 16.66 4.22 20.09
#